data_AF-A0A936BDF3-F1
#
_entry.id   AF-A0A936BDF3-F1
#
_cell.length_a   1.000
_cell.length_b   1.000
_cell.length_c   1.000
_cell.angle_alpha   90.00
_cell.angle_beta   90.00
_cell.angle_gamma   90.00
#
_symmetry.space_group_name_H-M   'P 1'
#
loop_
_entity.id
_entity.type
_entity.pdbx_description
1 polymer ?
#
loop_
_entity_poly.entity_id
_entity_poly.type
_entity_poly.pdbx_seq_one_letter_code
_entity_poly.pdbx_strand_id
1 'polypeptide(L)'
;MSTQFALDLRLARRKAGLTQRDTAHLLALDPSKLSKLERGRRLPTLTEIVTLSLIFGRSFEALFSSIIADAREALRRRLPSVPTLARVTVATTNRDATLARLEAQLAAERDDHGA
;
A
#
# COMPACT_ATOMS: atom_id res chain seq x y z
N MET A 1 -10.90 4.61 -2.66
CA MET A 1 -10.04 3.58 -2.02
C MET A 1 -10.49 2.19 -2.42
N SER A 2 -9.52 1.30 -2.68
CA SER A 2 -9.48 0.31 -3.76
C SER A 2 -10.67 -0.66 -3.87
N THR A 3 -11.73 -0.25 -4.58
CA THR A 3 -12.76 -1.16 -5.11
C THR A 3 -12.12 -2.30 -5.90
N GLN A 4 -11.02 -2.02 -6.59
CA GLN A 4 -10.30 -3.00 -7.40
C GLN A 4 -9.71 -4.14 -6.56
N PHE A 5 -9.05 -3.85 -5.43
CA PHE A 5 -8.55 -4.88 -4.52
C PHE A 5 -9.69 -5.79 -4.03
N ALA A 6 -10.82 -5.21 -3.64
CA ALA A 6 -11.97 -5.97 -3.16
C ALA A 6 -12.53 -6.91 -4.23
N LEU A 7 -12.60 -6.44 -5.48
CA LEU A 7 -12.99 -7.25 -6.64
C LEU A 7 -11.98 -8.35 -6.95
N ASP A 8 -10.69 -8.03 -6.94
CA ASP A 8 -9.59 -8.96 -7.19
C ASP A 8 -9.55 -10.08 -6.15
N LEU A 9 -9.73 -9.74 -4.87
CA LEU A 9 -9.81 -10.69 -3.77
C LEU A 9 -10.99 -11.64 -3.96
N ARG A 10 -12.18 -11.08 -4.23
CA ARG A 10 -13.38 -11.89 -4.45
C ARG A 10 -13.25 -12.82 -5.66
N LEU A 11 -12.62 -12.33 -6.74
CA LEU A 11 -12.35 -13.12 -7.93
C LEU A 11 -11.34 -14.24 -7.65
N ALA A 12 -10.23 -13.94 -6.99
CA ALA A 12 -9.21 -14.92 -6.62
C ALA A 12 -9.81 -16.04 -5.75
N ARG A 13 -10.58 -15.66 -4.73
CA ARG A 13 -11.28 -16.63 -3.86
C ARG A 13 -12.21 -17.54 -4.65
N ARG A 14 -13.04 -16.98 -5.53
CA ARG A 14 -13.97 -17.76 -6.36
C ARG A 14 -13.25 -18.70 -7.32
N LYS A 15 -12.16 -18.25 -7.94
CA LYS A 15 -11.33 -19.10 -8.82
C LYS A 15 -10.68 -20.27 -8.05
N ALA A 16 -10.33 -20.05 -6.78
CA ALA A 16 -9.80 -21.08 -5.90
C ALA A 16 -10.88 -22.02 -5.32
N GLY A 17 -12.18 -21.79 -5.59
CA GLY A 17 -13.28 -22.61 -5.08
C GLY A 17 -13.54 -22.45 -3.58
N LEU A 18 -12.94 -21.45 -2.92
CA LEU A 18 -13.07 -21.25 -1.46
C LEU A 18 -14.32 -20.43 -1.11
N THR A 19 -14.97 -20.78 0.00
CA THR A 19 -16.02 -19.95 0.61
C THR A 19 -15.40 -18.78 1.38
N GLN A 20 -16.23 -17.79 1.73
CA GLN A 20 -15.79 -16.72 2.63
C GLN A 20 -15.37 -17.27 4.01
N ARG A 21 -15.99 -18.36 4.50
CA ARG A 21 -15.61 -18.95 5.78
C ARG A 21 -14.22 -19.60 5.71
N ASP A 22 -13.92 -20.29 4.61
CA ASP A 22 -12.61 -20.93 4.42
C ASP A 22 -11.49 -19.90 4.40
N THR A 23 -11.66 -18.84 3.59
CA THR A 23 -10.63 -17.79 3.49
C THR A 23 -10.50 -17.01 4.80
N ALA A 24 -11.61 -16.76 5.52
CA ALA A 24 -11.55 -16.11 6.82
C ALA A 24 -10.82 -16.98 7.85
N HIS A 25 -11.06 -18.29 7.85
CA HIS A 25 -10.36 -19.24 8.70
C HIS A 25 -8.85 -19.27 8.41
N LEU A 26 -8.46 -19.35 7.12
CA LEU A 26 -7.05 -19.31 6.69
C LEU A 26 -6.34 -18.00 7.04
N LEU A 27 -7.10 -16.89 7.15
CA LEU A 27 -6.59 -15.60 7.60
C LEU A 27 -6.63 -15.41 9.12
N ALA A 28 -7.13 -16.39 9.89
CA ALA A 28 -7.43 -16.23 11.31
C ALA A 28 -8.34 -15.02 11.61
N LEU A 29 -9.36 -14.82 10.78
CA LEU A 29 -10.34 -13.73 10.87
C LEU A 29 -11.75 -14.25 11.09
N ASP A 30 -12.57 -13.40 11.72
CA ASP A 30 -14.02 -13.57 11.70
C ASP A 30 -14.56 -13.39 10.26
N PRO A 31 -15.53 -14.21 9.81
CA PRO A 31 -16.11 -14.10 8.47
C PRO A 31 -16.67 -12.71 8.12
N SER A 32 -17.16 -11.95 9.11
CA SER A 32 -17.64 -10.58 8.89
C SER A 32 -16.52 -9.64 8.47
N LYS A 33 -15.27 -9.88 8.92
CA LYS A 33 -14.09 -9.10 8.51
C LYS A 33 -13.74 -9.36 7.06
N LEU A 34 -13.76 -10.63 6.62
CA LEU A 34 -13.56 -10.95 5.20
C LEU A 34 -14.65 -10.33 4.33
N SER A 35 -15.92 -10.39 4.75
CA SER A 35 -17.01 -9.71 4.04
C SER A 35 -16.76 -8.21 3.89
N LYS A 36 -16.21 -7.54 4.90
CA LYS A 36 -15.85 -6.11 4.81
C LYS A 36 -14.69 -5.87 3.83
N LEU A 37 -13.69 -6.76 3.79
CA LEU A 37 -12.58 -6.70 2.82
C LEU A 37 -13.11 -6.83 1.38
N GLU A 38 -13.92 -7.86 1.09
CA GLU A 38 -14.47 -8.09 -0.26
C GLU A 38 -15.49 -7.04 -0.73
N ARG A 39 -15.97 -6.19 0.19
CA ARG A 39 -16.84 -5.05 -0.12
C ARG A 39 -16.08 -3.72 -0.13
N GLY A 40 -14.76 -3.72 0.07
CA GLY A 40 -13.94 -2.51 0.14
C GLY A 40 -14.27 -1.61 1.33
N ARG A 41 -15.00 -2.11 2.34
CA ARG A 41 -15.35 -1.33 3.56
C ARG A 41 -14.26 -1.38 4.63
N ARG A 42 -13.19 -2.13 4.39
CA ARG A 42 -12.03 -2.28 5.26
C ARG A 42 -10.80 -2.49 4.37
N LEU A 43 -9.71 -1.83 4.71
CA LEU A 43 -8.40 -2.13 4.14
C LEU A 43 -7.76 -3.32 4.90
N PRO A 44 -7.10 -4.24 4.18
CA PRO A 44 -6.35 -5.30 4.82
C PRO A 44 -5.06 -4.75 5.45
N THR A 45 -4.53 -5.46 6.45
CA THR A 45 -3.19 -5.23 6.98
C THR A 45 -2.11 -5.83 6.07
N LEU A 46 -0.85 -5.45 6.24
CA LEU A 46 0.26 -6.05 5.50
C LEU A 46 0.29 -7.58 5.67
N THR A 47 0.12 -8.06 6.91
CA THR A 47 0.07 -9.50 7.21
C THR A 47 -1.07 -10.18 6.46
N GLU A 48 -2.27 -9.60 6.44
CA GLU A 48 -3.40 -10.14 5.69
C GLU A 48 -3.11 -10.19 4.18
N ILE A 49 -2.48 -9.16 3.62
CA ILE A 49 -2.11 -9.14 2.19
C ILE A 49 -1.11 -10.24 1.86
N VAL A 50 -0.06 -10.39 2.66
CA VAL A 50 0.96 -11.44 2.45
C VAL A 50 0.31 -12.82 2.55
N THR A 51 -0.52 -13.06 3.57
CA THR A 51 -1.23 -14.34 3.71
C THR A 51 -2.18 -14.59 2.53
N LEU A 52 -2.92 -13.58 2.07
CA LEU A 52 -3.75 -13.69 0.87
C LEU A 52 -2.92 -14.04 -0.37
N SER A 53 -1.72 -13.48 -0.51
CA SER A 53 -0.80 -13.82 -1.60
C SER A 53 -0.31 -15.26 -1.52
N LEU A 54 -0.08 -15.80 -0.32
CA LEU A 54 0.25 -17.21 -0.13
C LEU A 54 -0.94 -18.13 -0.44
N ILE A 55 -2.15 -17.79 0.02
CA ILE A 55 -3.36 -18.59 -0.22
C ILE A 55 -3.66 -18.69 -1.73
N PHE A 56 -3.51 -17.59 -2.47
CA PHE A 56 -3.92 -17.50 -3.87
C PHE A 56 -2.77 -17.57 -4.88
N GLY A 57 -1.52 -17.66 -4.42
CA GLY A 57 -0.34 -17.71 -5.29
C GLY A 57 -0.16 -16.48 -6.20
N ARG A 58 -0.60 -15.29 -5.76
CA ARG A 58 -0.56 -14.05 -6.57
C ARG A 58 -0.33 -12.79 -5.74
N SER A 59 0.25 -11.77 -6.36
CA SER A 59 0.32 -10.41 -5.81
C SER A 59 -1.03 -9.70 -5.92
N PHE A 60 -1.26 -8.72 -5.03
CA PHE A 60 -2.40 -7.80 -5.05
C PHE A 60 -1.95 -6.38 -5.42
N GLU A 61 -1.41 -6.21 -6.64
CA GLU A 61 -0.75 -4.98 -7.11
C GLU A 61 -1.63 -3.73 -7.04
N ALA A 62 -2.91 -3.85 -7.37
CA ALA A 62 -3.86 -2.74 -7.31
C ALA A 62 -3.99 -2.15 -5.89
N LEU A 63 -3.80 -2.95 -4.85
CA LEU A 63 -3.78 -2.45 -3.48
C LEU A 63 -2.49 -1.68 -3.20
N PHE A 64 -1.34 -2.26 -3.55
CA PHE A 64 -0.04 -1.63 -3.36
C PHE A 64 0.06 -0.30 -4.10
N SER A 65 -0.42 -0.23 -5.34
CA SER A 65 -0.45 1.00 -6.13
C SER A 65 -1.19 2.13 -5.40
N SER A 66 -2.40 1.86 -4.88
CA SER A 66 -3.16 2.87 -4.13
C SER A 66 -2.47 3.32 -2.83
N ILE A 67 -1.90 2.39 -2.06
CA ILE A 67 -1.17 2.72 -0.82
C ILE A 67 0.09 3.54 -1.13
N ILE A 68 0.81 3.19 -2.19
CA ILE A 68 2.01 3.90 -2.64
C ILE A 68 1.65 5.32 -3.07
N ALA A 69 0.57 5.49 -3.84
CA ALA A 69 0.11 6.81 -4.26
C ALA A 69 -0.23 7.71 -3.05
N ASP A 70 -0.99 7.19 -2.09
CA ASP A 70 -1.35 7.92 -0.86
C ASP A 70 -0.11 8.27 -0.03
N ALA A 71 0.82 7.33 0.13
CA ALA A 71 2.06 7.52 0.89
C ALA A 71 2.97 8.57 0.23
N ARG A 72 3.11 8.53 -1.10
CA ARG A 72 3.87 9.52 -1.88
C ARG A 72 3.29 10.92 -1.69
N GLU A 73 1.98 11.05 -1.81
CA GLU A 73 1.31 12.32 -1.66
C GLU A 73 1.44 12.87 -0.21
N ALA A 74 1.31 11.99 0.79
CA ALA A 74 1.58 12.37 2.17
C ALA A 74 3.05 12.77 2.41
N LEU A 75 4.02 12.13 1.75
CA LEU A 75 5.43 12.52 1.82
C LEU A 75 5.68 13.87 1.15
N ARG A 76 5.11 14.14 -0.03
CA ARG A 76 5.20 15.43 -0.72
C ARG A 76 4.76 16.59 0.17
N ARG A 77 3.66 16.42 0.91
CA ARG A 77 3.17 17.46 1.84
C ARG A 77 4.09 17.70 3.04
N ARG A 78 4.85 16.69 3.47
CA ARG A 78 5.72 16.75 4.65
C ARG A 78 7.16 17.12 4.32
N LEU A 79 7.62 16.86 3.10
CA LEU A 79 9.01 17.11 2.71
C LEU A 79 9.42 18.59 2.89
N PRO A 80 8.58 19.60 2.55
CA PRO A 80 8.92 21.01 2.79
C PRO A 80 9.04 21.40 4.28
N SER A 81 8.43 20.63 5.19
CA SER A 81 8.47 20.91 6.64
C SER A 81 9.56 20.14 7.38
N VAL A 82 10.46 19.48 6.65
CA VAL A 82 11.63 18.82 7.25
C VAL A 82 12.50 19.87 7.97
N PRO A 83 12.79 19.70 9.27
CA PRO A 83 13.55 20.69 10.02
C PRO A 83 14.94 20.93 9.46
N THR A 84 15.33 22.20 9.38
CA THR A 84 16.72 22.58 9.08
C THR A 84 17.62 22.22 10.25
N LEU A 85 18.81 21.68 9.96
CA LEU A 85 19.79 21.42 11.00
C LEU A 85 20.49 22.72 11.40
N ALA A 86 20.54 23.02 12.70
CA ALA A 86 21.30 24.16 13.22
C ALA A 86 22.82 24.00 13.00
N ARG A 87 23.31 22.75 12.88
CA ARG A 87 24.70 22.43 12.60
C ARG A 87 24.81 21.15 11.76
N VAL A 88 25.62 21.21 10.71
CA VAL A 88 25.99 20.04 9.89
C VAL A 88 27.18 19.33 10.54
N THR A 89 27.11 18.00 10.60
CA THR A 89 28.19 17.14 11.10
C THR A 89 28.59 16.12 10.03
N VAL A 90 29.69 15.40 10.25
CA VAL A 90 30.13 14.31 9.36
C VAL A 90 29.04 13.25 9.18
N ALA A 91 28.20 13.03 10.19
CA ALA A 91 27.08 12.08 10.12
C ALA A 91 25.90 12.57 9.26
N THR A 92 25.83 13.86 8.91
CA THR A 92 24.70 14.46 8.18
C THR A 92 25.11 15.02 6.82
N THR A 93 26.30 14.72 6.33
CA THR A 93 26.83 15.23 5.05
C THR A 93 25.97 14.87 3.84
N ASN A 94 25.31 13.71 3.89
CA ASN A 94 24.44 13.24 2.81
C ASN A 94 23.00 13.75 2.90
N ARG A 95 22.62 14.45 3.98
CA ARG A 95 21.21 14.80 4.27
C ARG A 95 20.58 15.56 3.11
N ASP A 96 21.21 16.63 2.66
CA ASP A 96 20.62 17.52 1.66
C ASP A 96 20.52 16.82 0.31
N ALA A 97 21.53 16.04 -0.06
CA ALA A 97 21.50 15.22 -1.26
C ALA A 97 20.38 14.16 -1.21
N THR A 98 20.15 13.54 -0.06
CA THR A 98 19.04 12.60 0.14
C THR A 98 17.68 13.28 0.02
N LEU A 99 17.50 14.46 0.64
CA LEU A 99 16.24 15.21 0.57
C LEU A 99 15.95 15.72 -0.84
N ALA A 100 16.95 16.27 -1.54
CA ALA A 100 16.82 16.71 -2.92
C ALA A 100 16.49 15.56 -3.88
N ARG A 101 17.11 14.38 -3.69
CA ARG A 101 16.78 13.18 -4.48
C ARG A 101 15.34 12.74 -4.23
N LEU A 102 14.89 12.74 -2.99
CA LEU A 102 13.53 12.38 -2.63
C LEU A 102 12.52 13.36 -3.25
N GLU A 103 12.82 14.66 -3.25
CA GLU A 103 11.99 15.67 -3.91
C GLU A 103 11.86 15.41 -5.41
N ALA A 104 12.98 15.17 -6.10
CA ALA A 104 13.00 14.87 -7.52
C ALA A 104 12.22 13.59 -7.87
N GLN A 105 12.37 12.52 -7.08
CA GLN A 105 11.62 11.28 -7.26
C GLN A 105 10.10 11.50 -7.10
N LEU A 106 9.71 12.31 -6.13
CA LEU A 106 8.30 12.63 -5.92
C LEU A 106 7.77 13.57 -7.00
N ALA A 107 8.59 14.40 -7.64
CA ALA A 107 8.17 15.26 -8.76
C ALA A 107 7.93 14.47 -10.05
N ALA A 108 8.89 13.63 -10.48
CA ALA A 108 8.85 12.91 -11.76
C ALA A 108 7.61 12.01 -11.94
N GLU A 109 7.14 11.38 -10.86
CA GLU A 109 5.97 10.49 -10.90
C GLU A 109 4.62 11.21 -11.06
N ARG A 110 4.57 12.55 -10.93
CA ARG A 110 3.33 13.30 -11.23
C ARG A 110 3.06 13.36 -12.73
N ASP A 111 4.11 13.39 -13.54
CA ASP A 111 4.01 13.57 -14.97
C ASP A 111 3.50 12.29 -15.67
N ASP A 112 3.83 11.12 -15.11
CA ASP A 112 3.37 9.82 -15.61
C ASP A 112 1.87 9.52 -15.33
N HIS A 113 1.26 10.16 -14.33
CA HIS A 113 -0.16 9.95 -13.96
C HIS A 113 -1.10 11.05 -14.47
N GLY A 114 -0.59 11.97 -15.32
CA GLY A 114 -1.32 13.11 -15.87
C GLY A 114 -1.63 13.02 -17.37
N ALA A 115 -1.36 11.89 -18.03
CA ALA A 115 -1.60 11.64 -19.46
C ALA A 115 -2.80 10.70 -19.70
#